data_AF-A0A243W4P2-F1
#
_entry.id   AF-A0A243W4P2-F1
#
_cell.length_a   1.000
_cell.length_b   1.000
_cell.length_c   1.000
_cell.angle_alpha   90.00
_cell.angle_beta   90.00
_cell.angle_gamma   90.00
#
_symmetry.space_group_name_H-M   'P 1'
#
loop_
_entity.id
_entity.type
_entity.pdbx_description
1 polymer ?
#
loop_
_entity_poly.entity_id
_entity_poly.type
_entity_poly.pdbx_seq_one_letter_code
_entity_poly.pdbx_strand_id
1 'polypeptide(L)'
;GGNNIALKLVLDGCKLQVCRPGFLDGRDAILKADSLYNNKANTYLIWQVFARRGMGIDAVQGSSNVLTDNSAGYLIPVRVLATQSQQQRDQLLELYPNPASSSVTVRLPVSSRTPVQVSLQTVLGTTVLSSQVASAELQRGVELNTSQVAAGLYIVQLRTSAGSFSKK
;
A
#
# COMPACT_ATOMS: atom_id res chain seq x y z
N GLY A 1 27.38 2.97 8.75
CA GLY A 1 27.27 1.96 7.67
C GLY A 1 26.43 0.77 8.11
N GLY A 2 26.04 -0.11 7.18
CA GLY A 2 25.15 -1.25 7.44
C GLY A 2 25.64 -2.23 8.50
N ASN A 3 26.95 -2.53 8.51
CA ASN A 3 27.55 -3.42 9.52
C ASN A 3 27.38 -2.88 10.96
N ASN A 4 27.54 -1.57 11.15
CA ASN A 4 27.37 -0.94 12.46
C ASN A 4 25.91 -0.99 12.93
N ILE A 5 24.96 -0.87 11.99
CA ILE A 5 23.52 -0.99 12.29
C ILE A 5 23.19 -2.44 12.68
N ALA A 6 23.70 -3.41 11.93
CA ALA A 6 23.52 -4.83 12.24
C ALA A 6 24.07 -5.17 13.63
N LEU A 7 25.30 -4.75 13.94
CA LEU A 7 25.90 -4.97 15.27
C LEU A 7 25.08 -4.30 16.38
N LYS A 8 24.64 -3.05 16.17
CA LYS A 8 23.79 -2.34 17.14
C LYS A 8 22.48 -3.09 17.38
N LEU A 9 21.80 -3.52 16.32
CA LEU A 9 20.54 -4.26 16.41
C LEU A 9 20.69 -5.59 17.15
N VAL A 10 21.79 -6.31 16.95
CA VAL A 10 22.08 -7.55 17.69
C VAL A 10 22.30 -7.25 19.17
N LEU A 11 23.14 -6.26 19.50
CA LEU A 11 23.41 -5.88 20.88
C LEU A 11 22.15 -5.40 21.61
N ASP A 12 21.32 -4.60 20.96
CA ASP A 12 20.06 -4.13 21.52
C ASP A 12 19.03 -5.26 21.60
N GLY A 13 19.00 -6.18 20.63
CA GLY A 13 18.20 -7.41 20.70
C GLY A 13 18.56 -8.28 21.92
N CYS A 14 19.85 -8.49 22.19
CA CYS A 14 20.29 -9.24 23.36
C CYS A 14 19.85 -8.60 24.69
N LYS A 15 19.66 -7.28 24.75
CA LYS A 15 19.12 -6.59 25.94
C LYS A 15 17.60 -6.74 26.08
N LEU A 16 16.90 -6.96 24.96
CA LEU A 16 15.43 -6.97 24.89
C LEU A 16 14.83 -8.38 24.90
N GLN A 17 15.62 -9.41 24.62
CA GLN A 17 15.15 -10.80 24.61
C GLN A 17 14.68 -11.25 25.99
N VAL A 18 13.81 -12.27 26.02
CA VAL A 18 13.31 -12.89 27.25
C VAL A 18 14.40 -13.70 27.98
N CYS A 19 14.16 -14.04 29.25
CA CYS A 19 15.01 -14.97 29.99
C CYS A 19 14.92 -16.38 29.39
N ARG A 20 16.07 -17.04 29.20
CA ARG A 20 16.18 -18.37 28.55
C ARG A 20 15.56 -18.38 27.13
N PRO A 21 16.00 -17.48 26.24
CA PRO A 21 15.44 -17.36 24.90
C PRO A 21 15.80 -18.59 24.05
N GLY A 22 14.93 -18.92 23.10
CA GLY A 22 15.30 -19.72 21.94
C GLY A 22 15.66 -18.85 20.73
N PHE A 23 15.81 -19.48 19.57
CA PHE A 23 16.22 -18.79 18.34
C PHE A 23 15.20 -17.78 17.81
N LEU A 24 13.91 -18.10 17.88
CA LEU A 24 12.84 -17.19 17.43
C LEU A 24 12.70 -16.01 18.39
N ASP A 25 12.90 -16.22 19.69
CA ASP A 25 12.94 -15.12 20.67
C ASP A 25 14.07 -14.13 20.34
N GLY A 26 15.25 -14.63 19.96
CA GLY A 26 16.37 -13.80 19.53
C GLY A 26 16.07 -12.98 18.27
N ARG A 27 15.45 -13.59 17.25
CA ARG A 27 14.96 -12.89 16.05
C ARG A 27 13.98 -11.79 16.43
N ASP A 28 12.99 -12.12 17.26
CA ASP A 28 11.91 -11.20 17.63
C ASP A 28 12.43 -10.04 18.48
N ALA A 29 13.45 -10.29 19.30
CA ALA A 29 14.15 -9.23 20.02
C ALA A 29 14.92 -8.28 19.09
N ILE A 30 15.56 -8.78 18.03
CA ILE A 30 16.19 -7.95 17.00
C ILE A 30 15.16 -7.12 16.24
N LEU A 31 14.01 -7.71 15.87
CA LEU A 31 12.89 -6.99 15.27
C LEU A 31 12.32 -5.93 16.23
N LYS A 32 12.26 -6.23 17.52
CA LYS A 32 11.86 -5.28 18.55
C LYS A 32 12.84 -4.12 18.66
N ALA A 33 14.14 -4.37 18.65
CA ALA A 33 15.17 -3.33 18.61
C ALA A 33 15.01 -2.40 17.39
N ASP A 34 14.76 -2.97 16.20
CA ASP A 34 14.51 -2.18 14.98
C ASP A 34 13.24 -1.33 15.10
N SER A 35 12.21 -1.85 15.75
CA SER A 35 10.97 -1.10 16.00
C SER A 35 11.14 0.07 16.96
N LEU A 36 12.03 -0.05 17.95
CA LEU A 36 12.26 0.99 18.97
C LEU A 36 13.22 2.07 18.50
N TYR A 37 14.28 1.70 17.78
CA TYR A 37 15.39 2.62 17.50
C TYR A 37 15.52 3.02 16.04
N ASN A 38 14.85 2.33 15.12
CA ASN A 38 14.99 2.55 13.67
C ASN A 38 13.64 2.66 12.94
N ASN A 39 12.54 2.91 13.64
CA ASN A 39 11.20 3.07 13.04
C ASN A 39 10.80 1.92 12.09
N LYS A 40 11.23 0.68 12.39
CA LYS A 40 10.99 -0.51 11.55
C LYS A 40 11.61 -0.44 10.15
N ALA A 41 12.60 0.43 9.92
CA ALA A 41 13.22 0.63 8.61
C ALA A 41 13.86 -0.65 8.04
N ASN A 42 14.36 -1.54 8.90
CA ASN A 42 15.08 -2.75 8.49
C ASN A 42 14.24 -4.03 8.63
N THR A 43 13.04 -3.94 9.18
CA THR A 43 12.16 -5.07 9.52
C THR A 43 11.99 -6.06 8.37
N TYR A 44 11.79 -5.57 7.13
CA TYR A 44 11.63 -6.44 5.97
C TYR A 44 12.91 -7.22 5.63
N LEU A 45 14.07 -6.56 5.68
CA LEU A 45 15.36 -7.21 5.43
C LEU A 45 15.67 -8.25 6.52
N ILE A 46 15.40 -7.92 7.78
CA ILE A 46 15.54 -8.83 8.91
C ILE A 46 14.66 -10.08 8.69
N TRP A 47 13.37 -9.91 8.38
CA TRP A 47 12.50 -11.04 8.07
C TRP A 47 13.00 -11.88 6.90
N GLN A 48 13.47 -11.27 5.82
CA GLN A 48 14.03 -12.01 4.68
C GLN A 48 15.21 -12.91 5.07
N VAL A 49 16.17 -12.40 5.84
CA VAL A 49 17.37 -13.17 6.18
C VAL A 49 17.08 -14.30 7.16
N PHE A 50 16.19 -14.08 8.13
CA PHE A 50 15.79 -15.10 9.10
C PHE A 50 14.91 -16.18 8.45
N ALA A 51 13.93 -15.79 7.63
CA ALA A 51 13.07 -16.73 6.91
C ALA A 51 13.85 -17.64 5.95
N ARG A 52 14.90 -17.13 5.28
CA ARG A 52 15.81 -17.95 4.45
C ARG A 52 16.52 -19.07 5.22
N ARG A 53 16.51 -19.02 6.55
CA ARG A 53 17.15 -20.01 7.44
C ARG A 53 16.15 -20.72 8.35
N GLY A 54 14.88 -20.81 7.94
CA GLY A 54 13.86 -21.56 8.68
C GLY A 54 13.28 -20.81 9.88
N MET A 55 13.54 -19.50 10.01
CA MET A 55 13.01 -18.64 11.08
C MET A 55 12.01 -17.61 10.54
N GLY A 56 11.11 -18.05 9.66
CA GLY A 56 9.98 -17.29 9.13
C GLY A 56 8.86 -17.08 10.15
N ILE A 57 7.82 -16.34 9.77
CA ILE A 57 6.67 -16.03 10.64
C ILE A 57 5.90 -17.29 11.06
N ASP A 58 5.97 -18.34 10.24
CA ASP A 58 5.37 -19.66 10.43
C ASP A 58 6.27 -20.64 11.18
N ALA A 59 7.46 -20.23 11.63
CA ALA A 59 8.35 -21.07 12.40
C ALA A 59 7.80 -21.28 13.82
N VAL A 60 7.98 -22.49 14.36
CA VAL A 60 7.62 -22.85 15.73
C VAL A 60 8.90 -23.14 16.50
N GLN A 61 9.11 -22.46 17.62
CA GLN A 61 10.31 -22.64 18.42
C GLN A 61 10.24 -23.87 19.33
N GLY A 62 9.07 -24.19 19.85
CA GLY A 62 8.95 -25.12 20.98
C GLY A 62 9.60 -24.55 22.24
N SER A 63 10.13 -25.43 23.07
CA SER A 63 10.76 -25.11 24.35
C SER A 63 12.25 -24.87 24.18
N SER A 64 12.80 -23.82 24.81
CA SER A 64 14.24 -23.49 24.68
C SER A 64 15.22 -24.59 25.14
N ASN A 65 14.73 -25.61 25.87
CA ASN A 65 15.54 -26.73 26.35
C ASN A 65 15.26 -28.05 25.62
N VAL A 66 14.41 -28.06 24.59
CA VAL A 66 14.05 -29.25 23.82
C VAL A 66 14.46 -29.01 22.38
N LEU A 67 15.17 -29.98 21.78
CA LEU A 67 15.76 -29.84 20.44
C LEU A 67 14.87 -30.42 19.33
N THR A 68 13.72 -31.00 19.68
CA THR A 68 12.90 -31.82 18.78
C THR A 68 11.45 -31.33 18.65
N ASP A 69 11.08 -30.26 19.37
CA ASP A 69 9.74 -29.67 19.34
C ASP A 69 9.66 -28.38 18.51
N ASN A 70 10.73 -28.06 17.77
CA ASN A 70 10.79 -26.93 16.85
C ASN A 70 10.40 -27.33 15.41
N SER A 71 9.84 -26.39 14.66
CA SER A 71 9.49 -26.52 13.24
C SER A 71 9.99 -25.30 12.46
N ALA A 72 10.63 -25.53 11.32
CA ALA A 72 11.16 -24.47 10.48
C ALA A 72 10.04 -23.78 9.69
N GLY A 73 10.09 -22.45 9.63
CA GLY A 73 9.20 -21.63 8.81
C GLY A 73 9.97 -20.77 7.82
N TYR A 74 9.39 -20.50 6.65
CA TYR A 74 10.05 -19.76 5.57
C TYR A 74 9.23 -18.58 5.06
N LEU A 75 8.04 -18.37 5.62
CA LEU A 75 7.18 -17.27 5.23
C LEU A 75 7.69 -15.96 5.81
N ILE A 76 7.63 -14.90 5.01
CA ILE A 76 7.85 -13.53 5.45
C ILE A 76 6.50 -12.84 5.60
N PRO A 77 6.32 -11.93 6.57
CA PRO A 77 5.10 -11.14 6.67
C PRO A 77 4.87 -10.39 5.36
N VAL A 78 3.64 -10.47 4.83
CA VAL A 78 3.28 -9.75 3.62
C VAL A 78 3.46 -8.26 3.91
N ARG A 79 4.31 -7.59 3.13
CA ARG A 79 4.33 -6.14 3.14
C ARG A 79 3.00 -5.73 2.52
N VAL A 80 2.04 -5.31 3.34
CA VAL A 80 0.99 -4.43 2.83
C VAL A 80 1.76 -3.22 2.37
N LEU A 81 2.06 -3.16 1.07
CA LEU A 81 2.45 -1.92 0.44
C LEU A 81 1.32 -0.99 0.83
N ALA A 82 1.59 -0.08 1.78
CA ALA A 82 0.75 1.08 1.99
C ALA A 82 0.52 1.60 0.58
N THR A 83 -0.72 1.46 0.13
CA THR A 83 -1.06 1.65 -1.26
C THR A 83 -0.42 2.95 -1.72
N GLN A 84 0.30 2.90 -2.84
CA GLN A 84 1.02 4.03 -3.44
C GLN A 84 0.32 5.36 -3.11
N SER A 85 1.10 6.33 -2.61
CA SER A 85 0.64 7.67 -2.25
C SER A 85 -0.41 8.17 -3.23
N GLN A 86 -1.53 8.73 -2.74
CA GLN A 86 -2.65 9.21 -3.56
C GLN A 86 -2.23 10.02 -4.80
N GLN A 87 -1.12 10.75 -4.71
CA GLN A 87 -0.52 11.48 -5.85
C GLN A 87 -0.13 10.61 -7.06
N GLN A 88 0.34 9.38 -6.85
CA GLN A 88 0.71 8.46 -7.92
C GLN A 88 -0.53 7.82 -8.56
N ARG A 89 -1.62 7.70 -7.78
CA ARG A 89 -2.93 7.25 -8.24
C ARG A 89 -3.65 8.31 -9.06
N ASP A 90 -3.60 9.57 -8.65
CA ASP A 90 -4.18 10.70 -9.41
C ASP A 90 -3.48 10.89 -10.77
N GLN A 91 -2.20 10.50 -10.88
CA GLN A 91 -1.45 10.55 -12.14
C GLN A 91 -1.92 9.52 -13.18
N LEU A 92 -2.59 8.44 -12.75
CA LEU A 92 -3.16 7.43 -13.64
C LEU A 92 -4.48 7.89 -14.30
N LEU A 93 -5.12 8.95 -13.77
CA LEU A 93 -6.34 9.49 -14.35
C LEU A 93 -6.00 10.35 -15.58
N GLU A 94 -6.46 9.92 -16.74
CA GLU A 94 -6.31 10.61 -18.01
C GLU A 94 -7.61 11.37 -18.34
N LEU A 95 -7.47 12.65 -18.70
CA LEU A 95 -8.57 13.52 -19.12
C LEU A 95 -8.19 14.17 -20.45
N TYR A 96 -9.03 14.05 -21.46
CA TYR A 96 -8.83 14.70 -22.75
C TYR A 96 -10.16 14.97 -23.47
N PRO A 97 -10.26 16.04 -24.28
CA PRO A 97 -9.34 17.18 -24.33
C PRO A 97 -9.47 18.04 -23.05
N ASN A 98 -8.37 18.65 -22.61
CA ASN A 98 -8.37 19.70 -21.60
C ASN A 98 -7.59 20.90 -22.16
N PRO A 99 -8.21 22.07 -22.43
CA PRO A 99 -9.61 22.45 -22.14
C PRO A 99 -10.65 21.72 -23.02
N ALA A 100 -11.81 21.39 -22.45
CA ALA A 100 -12.92 20.78 -23.17
C ALA A 100 -13.98 21.80 -23.59
N SER A 101 -14.50 21.65 -24.81
CA SER A 101 -15.55 22.50 -25.38
C SER A 101 -16.95 21.92 -25.19
N SER A 102 -17.14 20.64 -25.56
CA SER A 102 -18.46 19.97 -25.55
C SER A 102 -18.49 18.66 -24.78
N SER A 103 -17.35 17.98 -24.68
CA SER A 103 -17.21 16.73 -23.97
C SER A 103 -15.79 16.53 -23.44
N VAL A 104 -15.69 15.75 -22.37
CA VAL A 104 -14.42 15.30 -21.78
C VAL A 104 -14.43 13.79 -21.76
N THR A 105 -13.42 13.17 -22.34
CA THR A 105 -13.15 11.75 -22.15
C THR A 105 -12.33 11.53 -20.89
N VAL A 106 -12.82 10.63 -20.04
CA VAL A 106 -12.22 10.22 -18.77
C VAL A 106 -11.75 8.79 -18.90
N ARG A 107 -10.45 8.55 -18.68
CA ARG A 107 -9.86 7.21 -18.74
C ARG A 107 -9.07 6.90 -17.47
N LEU A 108 -9.31 5.72 -16.92
CA LEU A 108 -8.60 5.22 -15.74
C LEU A 108 -8.14 3.77 -16.01
N PRO A 109 -6.83 3.50 -16.12
CA PRO A 109 -6.29 2.17 -16.39
C PRO A 109 -6.26 1.31 -15.11
N VAL A 110 -7.38 1.25 -14.38
CA VAL A 110 -7.52 0.47 -13.15
C VAL A 110 -8.74 -0.44 -13.26
N SER A 111 -8.55 -1.74 -13.02
CA SER A 111 -9.62 -2.74 -13.00
C SER A 111 -10.27 -2.80 -11.62
N SER A 112 -11.58 -2.54 -11.52
CA SER A 112 -12.39 -2.79 -10.32
C SER A 112 -13.54 -3.76 -10.62
N ARG A 113 -13.93 -4.60 -9.66
CA ARG A 113 -15.09 -5.50 -9.80
C ARG A 113 -16.43 -4.78 -9.62
N THR A 114 -16.41 -3.56 -9.09
CA THR A 114 -17.58 -2.72 -8.86
C THR A 114 -17.66 -1.60 -9.90
N PRO A 115 -18.87 -1.17 -10.29
CA PRO A 115 -19.07 0.07 -11.04
C PRO A 115 -18.39 1.25 -10.36
N VAL A 116 -17.92 2.19 -11.16
CA VAL A 116 -17.22 3.40 -10.71
C VAL A 116 -18.15 4.58 -10.90
N GLN A 117 -18.28 5.41 -9.88
CA GLN A 117 -19.03 6.66 -9.99
C GLN A 117 -18.10 7.76 -10.48
N VAL A 118 -18.37 8.31 -11.67
CA VAL A 118 -17.67 9.46 -12.22
C VAL A 118 -18.51 10.70 -11.95
N SER A 119 -17.93 11.71 -11.33
CA SER A 119 -18.61 12.96 -11.01
C SER A 119 -17.80 14.16 -11.44
N LEU A 120 -18.50 15.19 -11.92
CA LEU A 120 -17.92 16.50 -12.23
C LEU A 120 -18.33 17.46 -11.10
N GLN A 121 -17.36 18.05 -10.43
CA GLN A 121 -17.56 18.96 -9.30
C GLN A 121 -16.99 20.34 -9.58
N THR A 122 -17.61 21.38 -9.01
CA THR A 122 -17.02 22.72 -9.00
C THR A 122 -15.84 22.79 -8.03
N VAL A 123 -15.04 23.85 -8.09
CA VAL A 123 -13.99 24.12 -7.07
C VAL A 123 -14.53 24.25 -5.64
N LEU A 124 -15.84 24.46 -5.49
CA LEU A 124 -16.54 24.50 -4.20
C LEU A 124 -17.06 23.12 -3.77
N GLY A 125 -16.79 22.05 -4.53
CA GLY A 125 -17.17 20.67 -4.23
C GLY A 125 -18.63 20.32 -4.57
N THR A 126 -19.37 21.20 -5.24
CA THR A 126 -20.74 20.92 -5.66
C THR A 126 -20.73 20.01 -6.90
N THR A 127 -21.37 18.85 -6.81
CA THR A 127 -21.51 17.93 -7.95
C THR A 127 -22.48 18.50 -8.99
N VAL A 128 -21.99 18.67 -10.21
CA VAL A 128 -22.75 19.19 -11.37
C VAL A 128 -23.23 18.06 -12.26
N LEU A 129 -22.42 17.01 -12.41
CA LEU A 129 -22.76 15.81 -13.19
C LEU A 129 -22.32 14.57 -12.43
N SER A 130 -23.07 13.49 -12.50
CA SER A 130 -22.66 12.19 -11.98
C SER A 130 -23.16 11.09 -12.89
N SER A 131 -22.29 10.13 -13.22
CA SER A 131 -22.61 8.94 -13.99
C SER A 131 -21.99 7.70 -13.33
N GLN A 132 -22.68 6.56 -13.41
CA GLN A 132 -22.13 5.28 -12.99
C GLN A 132 -21.67 4.52 -14.22
N VAL A 133 -20.42 4.11 -14.23
CA VAL A 133 -19.80 3.48 -15.40
C VAL A 133 -19.09 2.20 -15.01
N ALA A 134 -19.18 1.19 -15.86
CA ALA A 134 -18.44 -0.04 -15.65
C ALA A 134 -16.93 0.24 -15.74
N SER A 135 -16.15 -0.39 -14.86
CA SER A 135 -14.69 -0.24 -14.84
C SER A 135 -14.04 -0.65 -16.17
N ALA A 136 -14.60 -1.64 -16.87
CA ALA A 136 -14.15 -2.08 -18.18
C ALA A 136 -14.34 -1.00 -19.27
N GLU A 137 -15.38 -0.19 -19.16
CA GLU A 137 -15.63 0.93 -20.10
C GLU A 137 -14.71 2.10 -19.80
N LEU A 138 -14.42 2.37 -18.52
CA LEU A 138 -13.45 3.39 -18.10
C LEU A 138 -12.01 3.12 -18.55
N GLN A 139 -11.65 1.87 -18.83
CA GLN A 139 -10.36 1.54 -19.43
C GLN A 139 -10.26 1.95 -20.90
N ARG A 140 -11.39 1.91 -21.61
CA ARG A 140 -11.50 2.34 -23.02
C ARG A 140 -11.68 3.84 -23.16
N GLY A 141 -12.08 4.51 -22.08
CA GLY A 141 -12.38 5.93 -22.04
C GLY A 141 -13.88 6.15 -22.14
N VAL A 142 -14.41 6.96 -21.22
CA VAL A 142 -15.84 7.29 -21.15
C VAL A 142 -16.00 8.75 -21.44
N GLU A 143 -16.89 9.06 -22.37
CA GLU A 143 -17.20 10.44 -22.73
C GLU A 143 -18.27 11.01 -21.79
N LEU A 144 -17.91 12.10 -21.10
CA LEU A 144 -18.84 12.90 -20.33
C LEU A 144 -19.21 14.13 -21.15
N ASN A 145 -20.51 14.32 -21.35
CA ASN A 145 -21.03 15.50 -22.03
C ASN A 145 -20.98 16.71 -21.07
N THR A 146 -20.27 17.76 -21.48
CA THR A 146 -20.11 19.01 -20.72
C THR A 146 -20.82 20.19 -21.37
N SER A 147 -21.53 19.99 -22.49
CA SER A 147 -22.21 21.07 -23.24
C SER A 147 -23.28 21.83 -22.43
N GLN A 148 -23.85 21.19 -21.41
CA GLN A 148 -24.88 21.77 -20.54
C GLN A 148 -24.30 22.43 -19.29
N VAL A 149 -22.98 22.41 -19.12
CA VAL A 149 -22.28 22.93 -17.95
C VAL A 149 -21.73 24.32 -18.28
N ALA A 150 -21.86 25.26 -17.35
CA ALA A 150 -21.32 26.61 -17.52
C ALA A 150 -19.79 26.59 -17.74
N ALA A 151 -19.24 27.57 -18.45
CA ALA A 151 -17.80 27.67 -18.61
C ALA A 151 -17.12 27.97 -17.26
N GLY A 152 -16.13 27.17 -16.87
CA GLY A 152 -15.46 27.31 -15.58
C GLY A 152 -14.44 26.21 -15.30
N LEU A 153 -13.81 26.28 -14.11
CA LEU A 153 -12.90 25.25 -13.63
C LEU A 153 -13.67 24.16 -12.88
N TYR A 154 -13.46 22.91 -13.28
CA TYR A 154 -14.12 21.74 -12.71
C TYR A 154 -13.11 20.69 -12.29
N ILE A 155 -13.48 19.88 -11.31
CA ILE A 155 -12.72 18.73 -10.84
C ILE A 155 -13.51 17.48 -11.23
N VAL A 156 -12.90 16.59 -12.00
CA VAL A 156 -13.44 15.26 -12.26
C VAL A 156 -13.01 14.35 -11.11
N GLN A 157 -13.98 13.82 -10.37
CA GLN A 157 -13.76 12.88 -9.27
C GLN A 157 -14.35 11.50 -9.62
N LEU A 158 -13.54 10.45 -9.51
CA LEU A 158 -13.97 9.07 -9.66
C LEU A 158 -13.95 8.38 -8.30
N ARG A 159 -15.04 7.70 -7.94
CA ARG A 159 -15.14 6.91 -6.71
C ARG A 159 -15.20 5.42 -7.03
N THR A 160 -14.17 4.71 -6.59
CA THR A 160 -14.06 3.25 -6.71
C THR A 160 -14.11 2.61 -5.32
N SER A 161 -14.32 1.30 -5.25
CA SER A 161 -14.21 0.53 -4.00
C SER A 161 -12.79 0.53 -3.39
N ALA A 162 -11.77 0.84 -4.20
CA ALA A 162 -10.37 0.91 -3.78
C ALA A 162 -9.91 2.32 -3.38
N GLY A 163 -10.75 3.36 -3.58
CA GLY A 163 -10.42 4.76 -3.31
C GLY A 163 -11.02 5.75 -4.31
N SER A 164 -10.80 7.03 -4.07
CA SER A 164 -11.20 8.12 -4.97
C SER A 164 -10.00 8.66 -5.75
N PHE A 165 -10.23 9.04 -7.01
CA PHE A 165 -9.26 9.68 -7.90
C PHE A 165 -9.80 11.04 -8.31
N SER A 166 -8.96 12.07 -8.41
CA SER A 166 -9.41 13.39 -8.83
C SER A 166 -8.42 14.10 -9.75
N LYS A 167 -8.93 14.81 -10.75
CA LYS A 167 -8.12 15.65 -11.64
C LYS A 167 -8.88 16.90 -12.03
N LYS A 168 -8.14 18.01 -12.08
CA LYS A 168 -8.59 19.34 -12.51
C LYS A 168 -8.29 19.57 -13.99
#